data_AF-A0A4V2I7G4-F1
#
_entry.id   AF-A0A4V2I7G4-F1
#
_cell.length_a   1.000
_cell.length_b   1.000
_cell.length_c   1.000
_cell.angle_alpha   90.00
_cell.angle_beta   90.00
_cell.angle_gamma   90.00
#
_symmetry.space_group_name_H-M   'P 1'
#
loop_
_entity.id
_entity.type
_entity.pdbx_description
1 polymer ?
#
loop_
_entity_poly.entity_id
_entity_poly.type
_entity_poly.pdbx_seq_one_letter_code
_entity_poly.pdbx_strand_id
1 'polypeptide(L)'
;MDTETADVIGHDVTTITCVCGNTVSKDGLIQANSEGIPVHNGETTPVPAGLAEWPADEDLYTLCPSCGRVYRDAVIEETGTAPVALRVDVAAGPIAEAIRVHWELSAGT
;
A
#
# COMPACT_ATOMS: atom_id res chain seq x y z
N MET A 1 17.91 10.15 12.12
CA MET A 1 17.45 8.95 11.38
C MET A 1 16.79 9.50 10.15
N ASP A 2 17.49 9.47 9.03
CA ASP A 2 16.99 9.95 7.74
C ASP A 2 15.83 9.03 7.33
N THR A 3 14.62 9.56 7.41
CA THR A 3 13.43 8.89 6.87
C THR A 3 13.58 8.87 5.37
N GLU A 4 13.65 7.68 4.79
CA GLU A 4 13.60 7.53 3.33
C GLU A 4 12.26 8.08 2.84
N THR A 5 12.30 8.97 1.86
CA THR A 5 11.11 9.63 1.31
C THR A 5 10.96 9.23 -0.15
N ALA A 6 9.79 8.73 -0.52
CA ALA A 6 9.41 8.49 -1.90
C ALA A 6 9.05 9.81 -2.60
N ASP A 7 9.18 9.81 -3.93
CA ASP A 7 8.82 10.96 -4.76
C ASP A 7 7.31 10.96 -5.02
N VAL A 8 6.68 12.13 -5.00
CA VAL A 8 5.24 12.30 -5.23
C VAL A 8 5.00 13.56 -6.04
N ILE A 9 4.05 13.51 -6.97
CA ILE A 9 3.66 14.66 -7.78
C ILE A 9 2.30 15.17 -7.31
N GLY A 10 2.21 16.46 -6.98
CA GLY A 10 0.92 17.11 -6.75
C GLY A 10 0.15 16.58 -5.53
N HIS A 11 0.85 16.05 -4.52
CA HIS A 11 0.26 15.50 -3.29
C HIS A 11 -0.64 14.28 -3.54
N ASP A 12 -0.52 13.65 -4.70
CA ASP A 12 -1.42 12.58 -5.12
C ASP A 12 -0.77 11.20 -4.91
N VAL A 13 -1.39 10.38 -4.06
CA VAL A 13 -0.90 9.04 -3.70
C VAL A 13 -0.77 8.11 -4.91
N THR A 14 -1.52 8.34 -5.99
CA THR A 14 -1.44 7.52 -7.20
C THR A 14 -0.20 7.83 -8.05
N THR A 15 0.47 8.95 -7.77
CA THR A 15 1.69 9.36 -8.47
C THR A 15 2.97 8.95 -7.75
N ILE A 16 2.85 8.34 -6.56
CA ILE A 16 4.00 8.00 -5.74
C ILE A 16 4.96 7.06 -6.49
N THR A 17 6.23 7.44 -6.46
CA THR A 17 7.36 6.63 -6.90
C THR A 17 8.13 6.18 -5.67
N CYS A 18 7.99 4.89 -5.34
CA CYS A 18 8.66 4.27 -4.22
C CYS A 18 10.18 4.48 -4.32
N VAL A 19 10.85 4.50 -3.17
CA VAL A 19 12.32 4.63 -3.07
C VAL A 19 13.08 3.54 -3.84
N CYS A 20 12.50 2.34 -4.04
CA CYS A 20 13.10 1.31 -4.89
C CYS A 20 12.94 1.53 -6.40
N GLY A 21 12.26 2.62 -6.79
CA GLY A 21 11.93 2.94 -8.19
C GLY A 21 10.66 2.26 -8.72
N ASN A 22 9.84 1.64 -7.86
CA ASN A 22 8.54 1.11 -8.26
C ASN A 22 7.49 2.23 -8.33
N THR A 23 6.56 2.12 -9.28
CA THR A 23 5.45 3.07 -9.49
C THR A 23 4.14 2.31 -9.67
N VAL A 24 3.01 3.02 -9.58
CA VAL A 24 1.67 2.44 -9.87
C VAL A 24 1.62 1.78 -11.24
N SER A 25 2.26 2.37 -12.27
CA SER A 25 2.24 1.83 -13.63
C SER A 25 3.21 0.68 -13.89
N LYS A 26 4.11 0.36 -12.94
CA LYS A 26 5.14 -0.67 -13.12
C LYS A 26 4.75 -2.00 -12.50
N ASP A 27 4.87 -2.12 -11.18
CA ASP A 27 4.49 -3.31 -10.42
C ASP A 27 3.22 -3.06 -9.57
N GLY A 28 2.57 -1.91 -9.77
CA GLY A 28 1.44 -1.47 -8.96
C GLY A 28 1.86 -1.02 -7.56
N LEU A 29 0.93 -0.39 -6.86
CA LEU A 29 1.00 -0.13 -5.43
C LEU A 29 -0.34 -0.52 -4.82
N ILE A 30 -0.30 -1.02 -3.59
CA ILE A 30 -1.43 -1.70 -2.97
C ILE A 30 -1.88 -0.89 -1.77
N GLN A 31 -3.17 -0.57 -1.67
CA GLN A 31 -3.71 0.02 -0.45
C GLN A 31 -3.63 -0.98 0.71
N ALA A 32 -3.21 -0.50 1.87
CA ALA A 32 -2.93 -1.28 3.06
C ALA A 32 -3.37 -0.55 4.33
N ASN A 33 -3.44 -1.28 5.44
CA ASN A 33 -3.70 -0.73 6.77
C ASN A 33 -2.39 -0.26 7.45
N SER A 34 -2.48 0.22 8.68
CA SER A 34 -1.35 0.68 9.49
C SER A 34 -0.31 -0.40 9.84
N GLU A 35 -0.62 -1.68 9.60
CA GLU A 35 0.31 -2.80 9.73
C GLU A 35 0.98 -3.17 8.40
N GLY A 36 0.63 -2.48 7.31
CA GLY A 36 1.10 -2.78 5.96
C GLY A 36 0.46 -4.01 5.34
N ILE A 37 -0.69 -4.45 5.85
CA ILE A 37 -1.48 -5.54 5.27
C ILE A 37 -2.41 -4.96 4.20
N PRO A 38 -2.38 -5.47 2.95
CA PRO A 38 -3.33 -5.10 1.90
C PRO A 38 -4.78 -5.09 2.39
N VAL A 39 -5.49 -3.98 2.16
CA VAL A 39 -6.91 -3.87 2.51
C VAL A 39 -7.79 -4.32 1.37
N HIS A 40 -8.94 -4.90 1.71
CA HIS A 40 -10.01 -5.18 0.75
C HIS A 40 -10.83 -3.92 0.51
N ASN A 41 -10.82 -3.41 -0.72
CA ASN A 41 -11.55 -2.22 -1.15
C ASN A 41 -12.91 -2.53 -1.81
N GLY A 42 -13.32 -3.80 -1.83
CA GLY A 42 -14.52 -4.25 -2.53
C GLY A 42 -15.80 -4.13 -1.72
N GLU A 43 -16.92 -3.89 -2.42
CA GLU A 43 -18.29 -3.90 -1.89
C GLU A 43 -18.76 -5.29 -1.39
N THR A 44 -17.94 -6.33 -1.58
CA THR A 44 -18.24 -7.71 -1.21
C THR A 44 -17.91 -7.95 0.26
N THR A 45 -18.96 -8.19 1.05
CA THR A 45 -18.85 -8.88 2.35
C THR A 45 -19.02 -10.38 2.11
N PRO A 46 -18.14 -11.25 2.66
CA PRO A 46 -17.10 -10.99 3.65
C PRO A 46 -15.70 -10.62 3.09
N VAL A 47 -14.86 -9.99 3.91
CA VAL A 47 -13.44 -9.73 3.63
C VAL A 47 -12.71 -11.05 3.36
N PRO A 48 -12.02 -11.20 2.21
CA PRO A 48 -11.26 -12.40 1.90
C PRO A 48 -10.18 -12.70 2.93
N ALA A 49 -9.95 -14.00 3.20
CA ALA A 49 -8.86 -14.41 4.08
C ALA A 49 -7.50 -13.88 3.56
N GLY A 50 -6.71 -13.33 4.46
CA GLY A 50 -5.40 -12.73 4.16
C GLY A 50 -5.45 -11.22 3.91
N LEU A 51 -6.60 -10.65 3.55
CA LEU A 51 -6.76 -9.19 3.44
C LEU A 51 -7.24 -8.57 4.76
N ALA A 52 -6.87 -7.33 4.99
CA ALA A 52 -7.39 -6.50 6.06
C ALA A 52 -8.75 -5.89 5.68
N GLU A 53 -9.59 -5.65 6.68
CA GLU A 53 -10.80 -4.85 6.52
C GLU A 53 -10.42 -3.38 6.22
N TRP A 54 -11.29 -2.68 5.49
CA TRP A 54 -11.13 -1.26 5.25
C TRP A 54 -11.21 -0.49 6.60
N PRO A 55 -10.22 0.37 6.91
CA PRO A 55 -10.21 1.09 8.18
C PRO A 55 -11.38 2.08 8.27
N ALA A 56 -12.08 2.09 9.41
CA ALA A 56 -13.26 2.94 9.63
C ALA A 56 -12.93 4.44 9.57
N ASP A 57 -11.73 4.83 9.96
CA ASP A 57 -11.25 6.22 9.99
C ASP A 57 -10.48 6.62 8.72
N GLU A 58 -10.51 5.81 7.66
CA GLU A 58 -9.81 6.06 6.39
C GLU A 58 -8.29 6.25 6.54
N ASP A 59 -7.69 5.76 7.65
CA ASP A 59 -6.23 5.77 7.87
C ASP A 59 -5.56 4.72 6.99
N LEU A 60 -5.45 5.06 5.71
CA LEU A 60 -4.93 4.22 4.65
C LEU A 60 -3.44 4.43 4.46
N TYR A 61 -2.83 3.36 3.97
CA TYR A 61 -1.43 3.31 3.65
C TYR A 61 -1.25 2.74 2.26
N THR A 62 -0.14 3.09 1.64
CA THR A 62 0.27 2.56 0.34
C THR A 62 1.47 1.65 0.52
N LEU A 63 1.28 0.35 0.29
CA LEU A 63 2.32 -0.67 0.28
C LEU A 63 2.96 -0.78 -1.11
N CYS A 64 4.29 -0.76 -1.15
CA CYS A 64 5.05 -1.18 -2.31
C CYS A 64 5.29 -2.70 -2.28
N PRO A 65 4.66 -3.51 -3.15
CA PRO A 65 4.86 -4.96 -3.17
C PRO A 65 6.26 -5.38 -3.60
N SER A 66 6.99 -4.51 -4.30
CA SER A 66 8.34 -4.78 -4.79
C SER A 66 9.39 -4.78 -3.67
N CYS A 67 9.23 -3.95 -2.62
CA CYS A 67 10.25 -3.79 -1.58
C CYS A 67 9.72 -3.72 -0.15
N GLY A 68 8.41 -3.78 0.05
CA GLY A 68 7.77 -3.81 1.36
C GLY A 68 7.71 -2.47 2.10
N ARG A 69 8.12 -1.37 1.48
CA ARG A 69 7.94 -0.03 2.08
C ARG A 69 6.46 0.34 2.07
N VAL A 70 6.03 0.94 3.17
CA VAL A 70 4.66 1.40 3.37
C VAL A 70 4.69 2.91 3.64
N TYR A 71 3.79 3.63 2.99
CA TYR A 71 3.65 5.08 3.08
C TYR A 71 2.26 5.40 3.62
N ARG A 72 2.12 6.44 4.44
CA ARG A 72 0.81 6.85 4.97
C ARG A 72 0.16 7.86 4.04
N ASP A 73 -1.04 7.56 3.55
CA ASP A 73 -1.69 8.35 2.50
C ASP A 73 -1.96 9.78 2.99
N ALA A 74 -2.50 9.94 4.19
CA ALA A 74 -2.77 11.24 4.80
C ALA A 74 -1.53 12.15 4.88
N VAL A 75 -0.32 11.58 5.07
CA VAL A 75 0.92 12.38 5.11
C VAL A 75 1.28 12.88 3.72
N ILE A 76 1.05 12.07 2.69
CA ILE A 76 1.31 12.42 1.30
C ILE A 76 0.39 13.55 0.85
N GLU A 77 -0.90 13.42 1.16
CA GLU A 77 -1.90 14.42 0.80
C GLU A 77 -1.65 15.75 1.52
N GLU A 78 -1.35 15.70 2.82
CA GLU A 78 -1.11 16.90 3.64
C GLU A 78 0.20 17.62 3.25
N THR A 79 1.28 16.86 3.08
CA THR A 79 2.63 17.44 3.00
C THR A 79 3.22 17.44 1.59
N GLY A 80 2.66 16.67 0.67
CA GLY A 80 3.26 16.43 -0.64
C GLY A 80 4.50 15.54 -0.59
N THR A 81 4.75 14.88 0.54
CA THR A 81 5.91 14.01 0.74
C THR A 81 5.48 12.62 1.20
N ALA A 82 6.19 11.59 0.76
CA ALA A 82 5.91 10.20 1.12
C ALA A 82 7.04 9.62 1.99
N PRO A 83 7.17 10.03 3.27
CA PRO A 83 8.11 9.37 4.17
C PRO A 83 7.68 7.92 4.41
N VAL A 84 8.65 7.01 4.44
CA VAL A 84 8.39 5.61 4.81
C VAL A 84 7.85 5.56 6.24
N ALA A 85 6.62 5.07 6.40
CA ALA A 85 5.97 4.89 7.69
C ALA A 85 6.43 3.60 8.37
N LEU A 86 6.44 2.49 7.62
CA LEU A 86 6.99 1.21 8.08
C LEU A 86 7.51 0.37 6.91
N ARG A 87 8.07 -0.80 7.25
CA ARG A 87 8.47 -1.83 6.29
C ARG A 87 7.91 -3.17 6.70
N VAL A 88 7.33 -3.86 5.73
CA VAL A 88 6.89 -5.25 5.86
C VAL A 88 7.80 -6.16 5.02
N ASP A 89 7.88 -7.43 5.41
CA ASP A 89 8.57 -8.43 4.61
C ASP A 89 7.57 -9.01 3.58
N VAL A 90 7.73 -8.64 2.31
CA VAL A 90 6.82 -9.06 1.22
C VAL A 90 6.94 -10.54 0.88
N ALA A 91 7.98 -11.22 1.37
CA ALA A 91 8.15 -12.66 1.23
C ALA A 91 7.58 -13.44 2.42
N ALA A 92 7.24 -12.77 3.52
CA ALA A 92 6.66 -13.39 4.69
C ALA A 92 5.24 -13.87 4.35
N GLY A 93 4.95 -15.13 4.73
CA GLY A 93 3.69 -15.82 4.43
C GLY A 93 2.42 -14.96 4.48
N PRO A 94 2.13 -14.24 5.58
CA PRO A 94 0.89 -13.46 5.67
C PRO A 94 0.83 -12.29 4.66
N ILE A 95 1.93 -11.58 4.45
CA ILE A 95 1.99 -10.43 3.52
C ILE A 95 2.01 -10.93 2.08
N ALA A 96 2.79 -11.97 1.79
CA ALA A 96 2.85 -12.59 0.48
C ALA A 96 1.48 -13.13 0.03
N GLU A 97 0.74 -13.77 0.95
CA GLU A 97 -0.61 -14.25 0.69
C GLU A 97 -1.58 -13.09 0.44
N ALA A 98 -1.54 -12.05 1.28
CA ALA A 98 -2.38 -10.86 1.12
C ALA A 98 -2.16 -10.17 -0.24
N ILE A 99 -0.90 -9.98 -0.65
CA ILE A 99 -0.53 -9.41 -1.95
C ILE A 99 -1.09 -10.29 -3.08
N ARG A 100 -0.96 -11.61 -2.98
CA ARG A 100 -1.50 -12.54 -3.98
C ARG A 100 -3.01 -12.38 -4.12
N VAL A 101 -3.74 -12.44 -3.00
CA VAL A 101 -5.21 -12.33 -2.97
C VAL A 101 -5.67 -11.00 -3.56
N HIS A 102 -5.00 -9.88 -3.22
CA HIS A 102 -5.30 -8.56 -3.79
C HIS A 102 -5.24 -8.55 -5.32
N TRP A 103 -4.19 -9.15 -5.90
CA TRP A 103 -4.04 -9.22 -7.35
C TRP A 103 -5.02 -10.19 -8.02
N GLU A 104 -5.33 -11.32 -7.38
CA GLU A 104 -6.34 -12.26 -7.87
C GLU A 104 -7.72 -11.58 -8.00
N LEU A 105 -8.09 -10.71 -7.04
CA LEU A 105 -9.33 -9.96 -7.08
C LEU A 105 -9.32 -8.85 -8.13
N SER A 106 -8.18 -8.16 -8.29
CA SER A 106 -8.03 -7.07 -9.27
C SER A 106 -8.04 -7.60 -10.71
N ALA A 107 -7.53 -8.81 -10.96
CA ALA A 107 -7.53 -9.44 -12.28
C ALA A 107 -8.91 -10.01 -12.70
N GLY A 108 -9.84 -10.15 -11.75
CA GLY A 108 -11.17 -10.73 -11.97
C GLY A 108 -12.27 -9.75 -12.36
N THR A 109 -11.94 -8.48 -12.62
CA THR A 109 -12.88 -7.41 -13.01
C THR A 109 -12.74 -7.08 -14.49
#